data_AF-A0A1U8D417-F1
#
_entry.id   AF-A0A1U8D417-F1
#
_cell.length_a   1.000
_cell.length_b   1.000
_cell.length_c   1.000
_cell.angle_alpha   90.00
_cell.angle_beta   90.00
_cell.angle_gamma   90.00
#
_symmetry.space_group_name_H-M   'P 1'
#
loop_
_entity.id
_entity.type
_entity.pdbx_description
1 polymer ?
#
loop_
_entity_poly.entity_id
_entity_poly.type
_entity_poly.pdbx_seq_one_letter_code
_entity_poly.pdbx_strand_id
1 'polypeptide(L)'
;MSRQLNMDTLRQNFWKEEYLREMKLRCEWHHKYGALVKAKQKAKAAARLPLRLPTLLPTAPVSTPPTSKAAPSKAPSPGPETPLQSEMYPVPPDTKALLYEGISHDFQGRYQYLNTRKLDLPETRYLFPITTNFTYGWQLGEPRPPRIESPHKCGTPPYAG
;
A
#
# COMPACT_ATOMS: atom_id res chain seq x y z
N MET A 1 -9.94 -31.67 -1.27
CA MET A 1 -8.67 -31.35 -1.95
C MET A 1 -7.52 -31.56 -0.97
N SER A 2 -6.82 -32.68 -1.06
CA SER A 2 -5.69 -33.00 -0.19
C SER A 2 -4.51 -32.09 -0.53
N ARG A 3 -4.04 -31.28 0.42
CA ARG A 3 -2.75 -30.58 0.28
C ARG A 3 -1.67 -31.66 0.19
N GLN A 4 -0.96 -31.75 -0.94
CA GLN A 4 0.21 -32.62 -1.04
C GLN A 4 1.28 -32.09 -0.06
N LEU A 5 1.39 -32.75 1.10
CA LEU A 5 2.45 -32.52 2.08
C LEU A 5 3.62 -33.48 1.82
N ASN A 6 4.14 -33.55 0.59
CA ASN A 6 5.39 -34.28 0.35
C ASN A 6 6.59 -33.39 0.72
N MET A 7 6.85 -33.36 2.03
CA MET A 7 8.12 -32.90 2.59
C MET A 7 9.06 -34.08 2.73
N ASP A 8 9.56 -34.56 1.60
CA ASP A 8 10.49 -35.68 1.55
C ASP A 8 11.86 -35.25 2.11
N THR A 9 12.61 -36.19 2.70
CA THR A 9 13.92 -35.91 3.32
C THR A 9 14.92 -35.27 2.35
N LEU A 10 14.87 -35.64 1.07
CA LEU A 10 15.65 -35.00 0.00
C LEU A 10 15.31 -33.52 -0.17
N ARG A 11 14.02 -33.19 -0.15
CA ARG A 11 13.53 -31.80 -0.28
C ARG A 11 13.90 -30.97 0.95
N GLN A 12 13.80 -31.57 2.14
CA GLN A 12 14.27 -30.92 3.38
C GLN A 12 15.78 -30.63 3.34
N ASN A 13 16.58 -31.57 2.83
CA ASN A 13 18.02 -31.36 2.71
C ASN A 13 18.36 -30.28 1.68
N PHE A 14 17.66 -30.25 0.54
CA PHE A 14 17.83 -29.19 -0.45
C PHE A 14 17.58 -27.81 0.16
N TRP A 15 16.50 -27.64 0.91
CA TRP A 15 16.20 -26.37 1.59
C TRP A 15 17.23 -26.00 2.65
N LYS A 16 17.74 -26.98 3.41
CA LYS A 16 18.82 -26.74 4.37
C LYS A 16 20.08 -26.24 3.65
N GLU A 17 20.46 -26.87 2.54
CA GLU A 17 21.62 -26.45 1.77
C GLU A 17 21.45 -25.06 1.18
N GLU A 18 20.30 -24.75 0.58
CA GLU A 18 20.00 -23.45 0.01
C GLU A 18 20.08 -22.36 1.07
N TYR A 19 19.47 -22.58 2.24
CA TYR A 19 19.54 -21.67 3.37
C TYR A 19 20.98 -21.45 3.86
N LEU A 20 21.76 -22.52 4.02
CA LEU A 20 23.15 -22.42 4.47
C LEU A 20 24.04 -21.69 3.45
N ARG A 21 23.82 -21.91 2.15
CA ARG A 21 24.54 -21.19 1.08
C ARG A 21 24.17 -19.71 1.11
N GLU A 22 22.89 -19.38 1.24
CA GLU A 22 22.45 -18.00 1.32
C GLU A 22 23.04 -17.28 2.55
N MET A 23 23.04 -17.92 3.72
CA MET A 23 23.67 -17.40 4.93
C MET A 23 25.15 -17.08 4.73
N LYS A 24 25.92 -18.02 4.15
CA LYS A 24 27.34 -17.82 3.86
C LYS A 24 27.56 -16.65 2.90
N LEU A 25 26.79 -16.60 1.81
CA LEU A 25 26.89 -15.54 0.81
C LEU A 25 26.55 -14.16 1.41
N ARG A 26 25.53 -14.08 2.27
CA ARG A 26 25.19 -12.84 2.98
C ARG A 26 26.32 -12.40 3.91
N CYS A 27 26.92 -13.32 4.66
CA CYS A 27 28.04 -13.02 5.55
C CYS A 27 29.28 -12.54 4.76
N GLU A 28 29.66 -13.24 3.70
CA GLU A 28 30.78 -12.86 2.84
C GLU A 28 30.57 -11.51 2.17
N TRP A 29 29.36 -11.27 1.66
CA TRP A 29 28.99 -9.99 1.07
C TRP A 29 29.05 -8.86 2.11
N HIS A 30 28.51 -9.08 3.31
CA HIS A 30 28.56 -8.08 4.38
C HIS A 30 30.01 -7.83 4.84
N HIS A 31 30.85 -8.86 4.88
CA HIS A 31 32.27 -8.70 5.19
C HIS A 31 32.98 -7.82 4.14
N LYS A 32 32.71 -8.04 2.85
CA LYS A 32 33.32 -7.27 1.75
C LYS A 32 32.77 -5.85 1.61
N TYR A 33 31.46 -5.67 1.71
CA TYR A 33 30.77 -4.42 1.33
C TYR A 33 30.04 -3.72 2.48
N GLY A 34 29.89 -4.37 3.64
CA GLY A 34 29.10 -3.85 4.75
C GLY A 34 29.59 -2.51 5.28
N ALA A 35 30.91 -2.32 5.36
CA ALA A 35 31.51 -1.04 5.76
C ALA A 35 31.18 0.09 4.77
N LEU A 36 31.32 -0.18 3.46
CA LEU A 36 31.02 0.78 2.39
C LEU A 36 29.55 1.19 2.39
N VAL A 37 28.64 0.22 2.55
CA VAL A 37 27.20 0.47 2.59
C VAL A 37 26.83 1.29 3.83
N LYS A 38 27.37 0.96 5.00
CA LYS A 38 27.15 1.75 6.23
C LYS A 38 27.68 3.18 6.10
N ALA A 39 28.86 3.36 5.51
CA ALA A 39 29.41 4.69 5.25
C ALA A 39 28.50 5.51 4.33
N LYS A 40 28.03 4.91 3.22
CA LYS A 40 27.09 5.55 2.29
C LYS A 40 25.75 5.90 2.95
N GLN A 41 25.23 5.02 3.80
CA GLN A 41 24.00 5.27 4.56
C GLN A 41 24.18 6.44 5.53
N LYS A 42 25.30 6.49 6.27
CA LYS A 42 25.62 7.61 7.16
C LYS A 42 25.78 8.92 6.39
N ALA A 43 26.48 8.92 5.27
CA ALA A 43 26.62 10.10 4.42
C ALA A 43 25.26 10.57 3.89
N LYS A 44 24.40 9.65 3.42
CA LYS A 44 23.03 9.97 2.98
C LYS A 44 22.17 10.51 4.12
N ALA A 45 22.32 9.99 5.33
CA ALA A 45 21.61 10.47 6.51
C ALA A 45 22.09 11.87 6.92
N ALA A 46 23.39 12.14 6.89
CA ALA A 46 23.96 13.46 7.16
C ALA A 46 23.57 14.50 6.10
N ALA A 47 23.45 14.08 4.83
CA ALA A 47 23.01 14.94 3.74
C ALA A 47 21.50 15.22 3.74
N ARG A 48 20.71 14.47 4.53
CA ARG A 48 19.29 14.80 4.73
C ARG A 48 19.21 16.04 5.61
N LEU A 49 19.05 17.20 4.97
CA LEU A 49 18.54 18.39 5.65
C LEU A 49 17.23 18.02 6.36
N PRO A 50 17.00 18.49 7.59
CA PRO A 50 15.71 18.30 8.24
C PRO A 50 14.63 18.84 7.32
N LEU A 51 13.68 17.98 6.94
CA LEU A 51 12.53 18.37 6.14
C LEU A 51 11.80 19.46 6.92
N ARG A 52 12.02 20.72 6.54
CA ARG A 52 11.20 21.83 6.97
C ARG A 52 9.90 21.67 6.21
N LEU A 53 8.94 21.01 6.84
CA LEU A 53 7.57 20.97 6.37
C LEU A 53 7.11 22.42 6.19
N PRO A 54 6.67 22.83 4.99
CA PRO A 54 6.03 24.12 4.82
C PRO A 54 4.84 24.19 5.78
N THR A 55 4.79 25.22 6.61
CA THR A 55 3.59 25.55 7.40
C THR A 55 2.51 25.94 6.40
N LEU A 56 1.60 25.01 6.09
CA LEU A 56 0.46 25.26 5.23
C LEU A 56 -0.52 26.16 6.00
N LEU A 57 -0.52 27.45 5.67
CA LEU A 57 -1.68 28.29 5.93
C LEU A 57 -2.83 27.80 5.02
N PRO A 58 -4.07 27.63 5.53
CA PRO A 58 -5.19 27.17 4.71
C PRO A 58 -5.56 28.26 3.69
N THR A 59 -5.15 28.10 2.44
CA THR A 59 -5.65 28.89 1.31
C THR A 59 -6.70 28.06 0.56
N ALA A 60 -7.89 28.63 0.46
CA ALA A 60 -9.10 28.07 -0.13
C ALA A 60 -8.95 27.67 -1.62
N PRO A 61 -9.72 26.66 -2.09
CA PRO A 61 -9.65 26.18 -3.47
C PRO A 61 -10.40 27.10 -4.45
N VAL A 62 -9.74 27.44 -5.57
CA VAL A 62 -10.35 28.17 -6.70
C VAL A 62 -10.54 27.23 -7.90
N SER A 63 -11.69 27.44 -8.53
CA SER A 63 -12.41 26.71 -9.58
C SER A 63 -11.68 26.32 -10.89
N THR A 64 -12.16 25.21 -11.46
CA THR A 64 -12.13 24.70 -12.86
C THR A 64 -12.52 25.76 -13.93
N PRO A 65 -12.27 25.61 -15.26
CA PRO A 65 -13.02 24.66 -16.14
C PRO A 65 -12.26 24.24 -17.46
N PRO A 66 -12.90 23.74 -18.57
CA PRO A 66 -12.57 22.45 -19.19
C PRO A 66 -12.22 22.54 -20.70
N THR A 67 -11.89 21.42 -21.37
CA THR A 67 -12.08 21.08 -22.81
C THR A 67 -11.03 20.06 -23.26
N SER A 68 -11.16 19.20 -24.28
CA SER A 68 -12.26 18.52 -24.98
C SER A 68 -11.63 17.52 -25.99
N LYS A 69 -12.32 16.40 -26.24
CA LYS A 69 -12.28 15.51 -27.43
C LYS A 69 -11.10 14.54 -27.67
N ALA A 70 -11.45 13.26 -27.81
CA ALA A 70 -11.49 12.47 -29.06
C ALA A 70 -10.98 11.02 -28.86
N ALA A 71 -11.88 10.05 -29.01
CA ALA A 71 -11.59 8.61 -28.99
C ALA A 71 -11.02 8.12 -30.33
N PRO A 72 -10.29 6.99 -30.33
CA PRO A 72 -10.61 5.96 -31.31
C PRO A 72 -10.72 4.54 -30.73
N SER A 73 -11.67 3.80 -31.30
CA SER A 73 -12.04 2.42 -30.99
C SER A 73 -11.04 1.41 -31.55
N LYS A 74 -10.70 0.38 -30.76
CA LYS A 74 -10.50 -0.99 -31.27
C LYS A 74 -10.56 -1.98 -30.11
N ALA A 75 -11.58 -2.82 -30.08
CA ALA A 75 -11.68 -3.96 -29.16
C ALA A 75 -11.06 -5.22 -29.79
N PRO A 76 -10.28 -6.02 -29.05
CA PRO A 76 -10.05 -7.42 -29.40
C PRO A 76 -10.99 -8.35 -28.60
N SER A 77 -11.47 -9.36 -29.32
CA SER A 77 -12.39 -10.43 -28.92
C SER A 77 -12.00 -11.16 -27.62
N PRO A 78 -12.96 -11.63 -26.80
CA PRO A 78 -12.68 -12.46 -25.65
C PRO A 78 -12.41 -13.92 -26.07
N GLY A 79 -11.25 -14.45 -25.68
CA GLY A 79 -11.00 -15.88 -25.63
C GLY A 79 -11.64 -16.50 -24.38
N PRO A 80 -11.75 -17.84 -24.29
CA PRO A 80 -12.37 -18.50 -23.14
C PRO A 80 -11.47 -18.39 -21.91
N GLU A 81 -11.82 -17.45 -21.02
CA GLU A 81 -11.18 -17.24 -19.74
C GLU A 81 -11.52 -18.40 -18.79
N THR A 82 -10.54 -19.27 -18.54
CA THR A 82 -10.54 -20.09 -17.33
C THR A 82 -10.66 -19.15 -16.14
N PRO A 83 -11.56 -19.40 -15.16
CA PRO A 83 -11.66 -18.56 -13.97
C PRO A 83 -10.39 -18.69 -13.13
N LEU A 84 -9.35 -17.93 -13.46
CA LEU A 84 -8.33 -17.57 -12.49
C LEU A 84 -9.08 -16.85 -11.38
N GLN A 85 -9.09 -17.44 -10.20
CA GLN A 85 -9.65 -16.81 -9.01
C GLN A 85 -8.87 -15.51 -8.78
N SER A 86 -9.36 -14.41 -9.35
CA SER A 86 -8.74 -13.11 -9.24
C SER A 86 -8.79 -12.68 -7.78
N GLU A 87 -7.65 -12.32 -7.21
CA GLU A 87 -7.55 -11.90 -5.80
C GLU A 87 -8.35 -10.59 -5.53
N MET A 88 -8.69 -9.87 -6.60
CA MET A 88 -9.35 -8.57 -6.58
C MET A 88 -10.76 -8.64 -7.16
N TYR A 89 -11.66 -7.82 -6.62
CA TYR A 89 -12.95 -7.58 -7.25
C TYR A 89 -12.80 -6.88 -8.61
N PRO A 90 -13.72 -7.13 -9.55
CA PRO A 90 -13.74 -6.43 -10.82
C PRO A 90 -13.87 -4.92 -10.59
N VAL A 91 -13.13 -4.18 -11.40
CA VAL A 91 -13.06 -2.72 -11.31
C VAL A 91 -14.35 -2.10 -11.84
N PRO A 92 -14.97 -1.14 -11.14
CA PRO A 92 -16.12 -0.40 -11.65
C PRO A 92 -15.82 0.24 -13.01
N PRO A 93 -16.76 0.22 -13.97
CA PRO A 93 -16.52 0.67 -15.33
C PRO A 93 -16.07 2.14 -15.40
N ASP A 94 -16.62 3.00 -14.54
CA ASP A 94 -16.29 4.42 -14.49
C ASP A 94 -14.83 4.65 -14.11
N THR A 95 -14.37 3.98 -13.05
CA THR A 95 -12.95 4.03 -12.65
C THR A 95 -12.06 3.41 -13.72
N LYS A 96 -12.51 2.33 -14.39
CA LYS A 96 -11.75 1.69 -15.48
C LYS A 96 -11.63 2.60 -16.70
N ALA A 97 -12.64 3.43 -16.99
CA ALA A 97 -12.62 4.37 -18.10
C ALA A 97 -11.49 5.40 -17.95
N LEU A 98 -11.20 5.84 -16.72
CA LEU A 98 -10.08 6.75 -16.42
C LEU A 98 -8.75 6.22 -16.92
N LEU A 99 -8.56 4.90 -17.02
CA LEU A 99 -7.31 4.31 -17.52
C LEU A 99 -7.01 4.74 -18.97
N TYR A 100 -8.06 5.00 -19.76
CA TYR A 100 -7.99 5.30 -21.18
C TYR A 100 -8.19 6.78 -21.50
N GLU A 101 -8.34 7.63 -20.49
CA GLU A 101 -8.52 9.08 -20.66
C GLU A 101 -7.17 9.80 -20.55
N GLY A 102 -6.62 10.25 -21.68
CA GLY A 102 -5.40 11.08 -21.71
C GLY A 102 -4.08 10.32 -21.45
N ILE A 103 -3.03 11.05 -21.08
CA ILE A 103 -1.66 10.52 -20.92
C ILE A 103 -1.20 10.66 -19.45
N SER A 104 -0.58 9.62 -18.91
CA SER A 104 -0.11 9.58 -17.52
C SER A 104 0.94 10.63 -17.17
N HIS A 105 1.70 11.10 -18.16
CA HIS A 105 2.66 12.18 -18.00
C HIS A 105 1.98 13.48 -17.53
N ASP A 106 0.79 13.77 -18.06
CA ASP A 106 0.04 14.99 -17.75
C ASP A 106 -0.96 14.79 -16.60
N PHE A 107 -0.64 13.85 -15.70
CA PHE A 107 -1.49 13.47 -14.56
C PHE A 107 -2.90 12.98 -14.96
N GLN A 108 -3.03 12.41 -16.16
CA GLN A 108 -4.27 11.81 -16.67
C GLN A 108 -4.15 10.27 -16.73
N GLY A 109 -5.18 9.59 -17.21
CA GLY A 109 -5.10 8.18 -17.54
C GLY A 109 -4.88 7.30 -16.32
N ARG A 110 -3.87 6.43 -16.43
CA ARG A 110 -3.38 5.58 -15.33
C ARG A 110 -3.09 6.34 -14.03
N TYR A 111 -2.62 7.58 -14.09
CA TYR A 111 -2.36 8.34 -12.88
C TYR A 111 -3.65 8.58 -12.09
N GLN A 112 -4.70 9.05 -12.75
CA GLN A 112 -6.01 9.28 -12.14
C GLN A 112 -6.64 7.96 -11.68
N TYR A 113 -6.51 6.90 -12.48
CA TYR A 113 -6.96 5.58 -12.10
C TYR A 113 -6.36 5.10 -10.77
N LEU A 114 -5.03 5.18 -10.63
CA LEU A 114 -4.38 4.73 -9.39
C LEU A 114 -4.72 5.65 -8.21
N ASN A 115 -4.85 6.95 -8.46
CA ASN A 115 -5.19 7.92 -7.43
C ASN A 115 -6.64 7.84 -6.95
N THR A 116 -7.58 7.48 -7.81
CA THR A 116 -8.97 7.24 -7.43
C THR A 116 -9.07 5.89 -6.74
N ARG A 117 -8.55 4.83 -7.37
CA ARG A 117 -8.63 3.47 -6.85
C ARG A 117 -8.01 3.34 -5.47
N LYS A 118 -6.93 4.07 -5.13
CA LYS A 118 -6.30 4.01 -3.79
C LYS A 118 -7.16 4.56 -2.64
N LEU A 119 -8.16 5.41 -2.93
CA LEU A 119 -9.04 5.99 -1.90
C LEU A 119 -10.05 4.97 -1.39
N ASP A 120 -10.41 3.99 -2.22
CA ASP A 120 -11.28 2.89 -1.82
C ASP A 120 -10.59 2.02 -0.76
N LEU A 121 -11.38 1.59 0.22
CA LEU A 121 -10.94 0.66 1.24
C LEU A 121 -10.41 -0.64 0.59
N PRO A 122 -9.38 -1.27 1.17
CA PRO A 122 -8.86 -2.52 0.64
C PRO A 122 -9.93 -3.63 0.64
N GLU A 123 -10.87 -3.61 1.59
CA GLU A 123 -11.98 -4.58 1.71
C GLU A 123 -12.94 -4.57 0.52
N THR A 124 -13.17 -3.41 -0.11
CA THR A 124 -14.04 -3.33 -1.29
C THR A 124 -13.30 -3.73 -2.56
N ARG A 125 -11.96 -3.77 -2.51
CA ARG A 125 -11.10 -4.02 -3.66
C ARG A 125 -10.57 -5.45 -3.72
N TYR A 126 -10.36 -6.08 -2.57
CA TYR A 126 -9.74 -7.39 -2.43
C TYR A 126 -10.71 -8.37 -1.76
N LEU A 127 -10.70 -9.63 -2.21
CA LEU A 127 -11.52 -10.68 -1.60
C LEU A 127 -11.01 -11.09 -0.22
N PHE A 128 -9.69 -11.03 -0.04
CA PHE A 128 -9.00 -11.45 1.18
C PHE A 128 -7.77 -10.56 1.43
N PRO A 129 -7.31 -10.47 2.70
CA PRO A 129 -6.12 -9.69 3.02
C PRO A 129 -4.86 -10.34 2.43
N ILE A 130 -4.27 -9.72 1.41
CA ILE A 130 -3.09 -10.26 0.71
C ILE A 130 -1.78 -9.99 1.46
N THR A 131 -1.70 -8.89 2.21
CA THR A 131 -0.47 -8.47 2.90
C THR A 131 -0.64 -8.47 4.42
N THR A 132 0.45 -8.63 5.16
CA THR A 132 0.46 -8.58 6.64
C THR A 132 0.01 -7.23 7.20
N ASN A 133 0.12 -6.15 6.43
CA ASN A 133 -0.40 -4.84 6.83
C ASN A 133 -1.93 -4.81 6.85
N PHE A 134 -2.60 -5.60 6.01
CA PHE A 134 -4.06 -5.65 5.99
C PHE A 134 -4.62 -6.31 7.25
N THR A 135 -3.86 -7.15 7.95
CA THR A 135 -4.28 -7.81 9.19
C THR A 135 -4.78 -6.83 10.26
N TYR A 136 -4.16 -5.65 10.38
CA TYR A 136 -4.51 -4.67 11.41
C TYR A 136 -5.68 -3.76 11.01
N GLY A 137 -5.99 -3.67 9.72
CA GLY A 137 -6.92 -2.69 9.16
C GLY A 137 -8.16 -3.30 8.49
N TRP A 138 -8.28 -4.63 8.46
CA TRP A 138 -9.34 -5.33 7.75
C TRP A 138 -10.60 -5.45 8.61
N GLN A 139 -11.73 -5.07 8.04
CA GLN A 139 -13.08 -5.09 8.62
C GLN A 139 -13.19 -4.29 9.92
N LEU A 140 -12.45 -3.19 10.04
CA LEU A 140 -12.54 -2.31 11.22
C LEU A 140 -13.89 -1.57 11.33
N GLY A 141 -14.73 -1.64 10.29
CA GLY A 141 -16.05 -1.01 10.26
C GLY A 141 -15.98 0.52 10.23
N GLU A 142 -17.13 1.18 10.35
CA GLU A 142 -17.14 2.63 10.49
C GLU A 142 -16.48 3.06 11.80
N PRO A 143 -15.58 4.06 11.78
CA PRO A 143 -14.98 4.56 12.99
C PRO A 143 -16.08 5.07 13.91
N ARG A 144 -16.25 4.43 15.08
CA ARG A 144 -17.18 4.97 16.08
C ARG A 144 -16.74 6.38 16.42
N PRO A 145 -17.66 7.37 16.43
CA PRO A 145 -17.32 8.69 16.91
C PRO A 145 -16.76 8.56 18.34
N PRO A 146 -15.71 9.32 18.69
CA PRO A 146 -15.16 9.29 20.03
C PRO A 146 -16.28 9.55 21.02
N ARG A 147 -16.46 8.65 21.99
CA ARG A 147 -17.32 8.93 23.14
C ARG A 147 -16.72 10.14 23.83
N ILE A 148 -17.40 11.28 23.72
CA ILE A 148 -17.12 12.44 24.55
C ILE A 148 -17.55 12.03 25.96
N GLU A 149 -16.65 11.39 26.69
CA GLU A 149 -16.86 11.17 28.12
C GLU A 149 -16.89 12.56 28.75
N SER A 150 -18.02 12.88 29.37
CA SER A 150 -18.24 14.17 30.01
C SER A 150 -17.15 14.37 31.07
N PRO A 151 -16.56 15.57 31.20
CA PRO A 151 -15.49 15.80 32.15
C PRO A 151 -16.00 15.46 33.55
N HIS A 152 -15.37 14.46 34.18
CA HIS A 152 -15.56 14.14 35.59
C HIS A 152 -15.35 15.43 36.38
N LYS A 153 -16.42 15.97 36.98
CA LYS A 153 -16.30 17.11 37.90
C LYS A 153 -15.55 16.62 39.13
N CYS A 154 -14.27 16.98 39.25
CA CYS A 154 -13.51 16.81 40.47
C CYS A 154 -14.21 17.61 41.58
N GLY A 155 -14.71 16.91 42.59
CA GLY A 155 -15.32 17.52 43.77
C GLY A 155 -14.29 18.32 44.55
N THR A 156 -14.64 19.55 44.92
CA THR A 156 -13.86 20.40 45.81
C THR A 156 -13.74 19.74 47.19
N PRO A 157 -12.53 19.66 47.78
CA PRO A 157 -12.39 19.12 49.13
C PRO A 157 -13.02 20.07 50.16
N PRO A 158 -13.72 19.53 51.18
CA PRO A 158 -14.23 20.37 52.27
C PRO A 158 -13.05 20.87 53.11
N TYR A 159 -12.98 22.19 53.28
CA TYR A 159 -12.08 22.85 54.22
C TYR A 159 -12.36 22.30 55.64
N ALA A 160 -11.32 21.77 56.30
CA ALA A 160 -11.34 21.46 57.71
C ALA A 160 -11.00 22.74 58.50
N GLY A 161 -11.91 23.13 59.40
CA GLY A 161 -11.69 24.14 60.44
C GLY A 161 -11.29 23.51 61.75
#